data_AF-A0A8C2FFS9-F1
#
_entry.id   AF-A0A8C2FFS9-F1
#
_cell.length_a   1.000
_cell.length_b   1.000
_cell.length_c   1.000
_cell.angle_alpha   90.00
_cell.angle_beta   90.00
_cell.angle_gamma   90.00
#
_symmetry.space_group_name_H-M   'P 1'
#
loop_
_entity.id
_entity.type
_entity.pdbx_description
1 polymer ?
#
loop_
_entity_poly.entity_id
_entity_poly.type
_entity_poly.pdbx_seq_one_letter_code
_entity_poly.pdbx_strand_id
1 'polypeptide(L)'
;MANMTSASSSSESESQSVLTWEQVSRLNDVLTEAVPVHGRGNFPTLEVRLKDIVQMVRNRLELRGIMVKDVRLNGSTASHVLYKQMHQITMRATFLFLSALTDF
;
A
#
# COMPACT_ATOMS: atom_id res chain seq x y z
N MET A 1 30.92 -32.67 28.33
CA MET A 1 29.90 -32.60 27.27
C MET A 1 29.20 -31.27 27.40
N ALA A 2 29.54 -30.30 26.54
CA ALA A 2 28.98 -28.96 26.59
C ALA A 2 27.60 -28.95 25.91
N ASN A 3 26.61 -28.36 26.57
CA ASN A 3 25.23 -28.28 26.14
C ASN A 3 25.07 -27.10 25.16
N MET A 4 24.87 -27.36 23.87
CA MET A 4 24.55 -26.34 22.87
C MET A 4 23.09 -25.92 23.03
N THR A 5 22.86 -24.80 23.71
CA THR A 5 21.60 -24.05 23.61
C THR A 5 21.51 -23.43 22.22
N SER A 6 20.69 -24.03 21.36
CA SER A 6 20.29 -23.45 20.08
C SER A 6 19.34 -22.28 20.34
N ALA A 7 19.89 -21.08 20.47
CA ALA A 7 19.10 -19.86 20.34
C ALA A 7 18.68 -19.74 18.87
N SER A 8 17.41 -20.03 18.59
CA SER A 8 16.77 -19.67 17.33
C SER A 8 16.72 -18.15 17.25
N SER A 9 17.73 -17.54 16.65
CA SER A 9 17.73 -16.13 16.28
C SER A 9 16.71 -15.93 15.16
N SER A 10 15.45 -15.70 15.52
CA SER A 10 14.51 -15.03 14.62
C SER A 10 15.03 -13.62 14.42
N SER A 11 15.77 -13.40 13.33
CA SER A 11 16.17 -12.08 12.86
C SER A 11 14.92 -11.35 12.36
N GLU A 12 14.06 -10.89 13.29
CA GLU A 12 13.11 -9.84 12.97
C GLU A 12 13.96 -8.63 12.57
N SER A 13 13.82 -8.25 11.31
CA SER A 13 14.59 -7.13 10.75
C SER A 13 14.14 -5.86 11.46
N GLU A 14 15.06 -5.16 12.14
CA GLU A 14 14.81 -3.92 12.92
C GLU A 14 14.14 -2.79 12.11
N SER A 15 13.91 -2.98 10.80
CA SER A 15 13.29 -2.05 9.87
C SER A 15 11.78 -2.24 9.68
N GLN A 16 11.13 -3.13 10.42
CA GLN A 16 9.68 -3.38 10.33
C GLN A 16 8.96 -2.91 11.59
N SER A 17 7.80 -2.28 11.41
CA SER A 17 6.90 -1.89 12.50
C SER A 17 5.44 -2.14 12.12
N VAL A 18 4.62 -2.40 13.14
CA VAL A 18 3.17 -2.56 13.00
C VAL A 18 2.50 -1.20 13.22
N LEU A 19 1.53 -0.87 12.37
CA LEU A 19 0.77 0.38 12.50
C LEU A 19 -0.09 0.38 13.78
N THR A 20 -0.12 1.50 14.49
CA THR A 20 -1.08 1.72 15.59
C THR A 20 -2.50 1.84 15.04
N TRP A 21 -3.52 1.74 15.92
CA TRP A 21 -4.91 1.92 15.50
C TRP A 21 -5.17 3.26 14.82
N GLU A 22 -4.59 4.36 15.34
CA GLU A 22 -4.76 5.69 14.76
C GLU A 22 -4.14 5.77 13.36
N GLN A 23 -3.02 5.07 13.13
CA GLN A 23 -2.39 4.96 11.82
C GLN A 23 -3.23 4.11 10.87
N VAL A 24 -3.81 2.99 11.34
CA VAL A 24 -4.73 2.15 10.56
C VAL A 24 -6.00 2.93 10.18
N SER A 25 -6.56 3.71 11.09
CA SER A 25 -7.72 4.57 10.82
C SER A 25 -7.39 5.59 9.72
N ARG A 26 -6.25 6.28 9.80
CA ARG A 26 -5.82 7.22 8.74
C ARG A 26 -5.58 6.52 7.40
N LEU A 27 -5.00 5.32 7.42
CA LEU A 27 -4.84 4.52 6.21
C LEU A 27 -6.20 4.17 5.60
N ASN A 28 -7.17 3.79 6.42
CA ASN A 28 -8.52 3.51 5.96
C ASN A 28 -9.18 4.75 5.35
N ASP A 29 -9.06 5.92 5.98
CA ASP A 29 -9.60 7.17 5.45
C ASP A 29 -9.02 7.46 4.06
N VAL A 30 -7.69 7.42 3.92
CA VAL A 30 -6.99 7.57 2.63
C VAL A 30 -7.49 6.59 1.56
N LEU A 31 -7.74 5.33 1.94
CA LEU A 31 -8.15 4.30 0.99
C LEU A 31 -9.64 4.36 0.61
N THR A 32 -10.48 4.95 1.47
CA THR A 32 -11.94 4.92 1.35
C THR A 32 -12.56 6.25 0.96
N GLU A 33 -11.86 7.36 1.16
CA GLU A 33 -12.27 8.68 0.69
C GLU A 33 -12.36 8.69 -0.84
N ALA A 34 -13.42 9.30 -1.36
CA ALA A 34 -13.59 9.50 -2.79
C ALA A 34 -12.68 10.63 -3.25
N VAL A 35 -11.89 10.37 -4.30
CA VAL A 35 -11.02 11.34 -4.94
C VAL A 35 -11.47 11.59 -6.38
N PRO A 36 -11.50 12.84 -6.85
CA PRO A 36 -11.89 13.16 -8.20
C PRO A 36 -10.76 12.85 -9.19
N VAL A 37 -11.08 12.09 -10.23
CA VAL A 37 -10.23 11.91 -11.42
C VAL A 37 -10.83 12.72 -12.56
N HIS A 38 -10.20 13.85 -12.85
CA HIS A 38 -10.66 14.77 -13.88
C HIS A 38 -10.46 14.18 -15.28
N GLY A 39 -11.56 14.06 -16.03
CA GLY A 39 -11.52 13.73 -17.45
C GLY A 39 -10.86 14.85 -18.25
N ARG A 40 -10.05 14.50 -19.25
CA ARG A 40 -9.47 15.48 -20.18
C ARG A 40 -10.47 15.79 -21.28
N GLY A 41 -10.73 17.07 -21.58
CA GLY A 41 -11.68 17.47 -22.62
C GLY A 41 -13.13 17.36 -22.14
N ASN A 42 -13.99 16.69 -22.92
CA ASN A 42 -15.42 16.52 -22.59
C ASN A 42 -15.73 15.24 -21.79
N PHE A 43 -14.71 14.53 -21.31
CA PHE A 43 -14.92 13.36 -20.46
C PHE A 43 -15.29 13.81 -19.03
N PRO A 44 -16.24 13.14 -18.36
CA PRO A 44 -16.67 13.54 -17.03
C PRO A 44 -15.57 13.31 -15.99
N THR A 45 -15.65 14.04 -14.88
CA THR A 45 -14.90 13.71 -13.66
C THR A 45 -15.49 12.44 -13.03
N LEU A 46 -14.61 11.52 -12.66
CA LEU A 46 -14.99 10.30 -11.94
C LEU A 46 -14.71 10.47 -10.46
N GLU A 47 -15.67 10.06 -9.61
CA GLU A 47 -15.45 9.91 -8.17
C GLU A 47 -15.00 8.47 -7.90
N VAL A 48 -13.76 8.30 -7.45
CA VAL A 48 -13.16 6.97 -7.28
C VAL A 48 -12.52 6.83 -5.91
N ARG A 49 -12.51 5.63 -5.35
CA ARG A 49 -11.78 5.32 -4.11
C ARG A 49 -10.51 4.57 -4.45
N LEU A 50 -9.41 4.88 -3.76
CA LEU A 50 -8.13 4.22 -4.02
C LEU A 50 -8.20 2.70 -3.82
N LYS A 51 -8.95 2.23 -2.81
CA LYS A 51 -9.16 0.79 -2.59
C LYS A 51 -9.78 0.08 -3.79
N ASP A 52 -10.73 0.74 -4.46
CA ASP A 52 -11.47 0.13 -5.58
C ASP A 52 -10.55 0.01 -6.80
N ILE A 53 -9.74 1.04 -7.06
CA ILE A 53 -8.72 1.02 -8.12
C ILE A 53 -7.71 -0.09 -7.85
N VAL A 54 -7.18 -0.16 -6.64
CA VAL A 54 -6.16 -1.16 -6.27
C VAL A 54 -6.70 -2.59 -6.43
N GLN A 55 -7.92 -2.84 -5.94
CA GLN A 55 -8.59 -4.13 -6.09
C GLN A 55 -8.83 -4.48 -7.57
N MET A 56 -9.32 -3.52 -8.36
CA MET A 56 -9.58 -3.74 -9.78
C MET A 56 -8.29 -4.05 -10.55
N VAL A 57 -7.22 -3.29 -10.33
CA VAL A 57 -5.93 -3.52 -11.00
C VAL A 57 -5.36 -4.89 -10.60
N ARG A 58 -5.36 -5.24 -9.31
CA ARG A 58 -4.90 -6.55 -8.84
C ARG A 58 -5.65 -7.68 -9.53
N ASN A 59 -6.98 -7.64 -9.51
CA ASN A 59 -7.83 -8.68 -10.10
C ASN A 59 -7.55 -8.83 -11.60
N ARG A 60 -7.36 -7.71 -12.33
CA ARG A 60 -7.08 -7.75 -13.77
C ARG A 60 -5.68 -8.28 -14.11
N LEU A 61 -4.69 -8.05 -13.26
CA LEU A 61 -3.35 -8.63 -13.39
C LEU A 61 -3.39 -10.15 -13.18
N GLU A 62 -4.03 -10.59 -12.09
CA GLU A 62 -4.15 -12.02 -11.76
C GLU A 62 -4.96 -12.79 -12.83
N LEU A 63 -6.03 -12.20 -13.37
CA LEU A 63 -6.80 -12.77 -14.49
C LEU A 63 -5.96 -12.96 -15.77
N ARG A 64 -4.84 -12.25 -15.92
CA ARG A 64 -3.92 -12.38 -17.05
C ARG A 64 -2.70 -13.27 -16.71
N GLY A 65 -2.74 -13.99 -15.60
CA GLY A 65 -1.65 -14.85 -15.14
C GLY A 65 -0.50 -14.11 -14.48
N ILE A 66 -0.64 -12.81 -14.18
CA ILE A 66 0.38 -12.03 -13.47
C ILE A 66 0.05 -12.07 -11.98
N MET A 67 0.74 -12.93 -11.24
CA MET A 67 0.57 -13.07 -9.80
C MET A 67 1.10 -11.84 -9.06
N VAL A 68 0.20 -11.12 -8.37
CA VAL A 68 0.55 -10.00 -7.48
C VAL A 68 0.82 -10.54 -6.08
N LYS A 69 2.08 -10.48 -5.64
CA LYS A 69 2.50 -10.92 -4.31
C LYS A 69 2.01 -9.95 -3.24
N ASP A 70 2.34 -8.67 -3.40
CA ASP A 70 2.03 -7.60 -2.45
C ASP A 70 1.61 -6.32 -3.18
N VAL A 71 0.78 -5.50 -2.52
CA VAL A 71 0.52 -4.10 -2.92
C VAL A 71 0.97 -3.18 -1.80
N ARG A 72 1.80 -2.18 -2.11
CA ARG A 72 2.37 -1.25 -1.11
C ARG A 72 2.02 0.19 -1.43
N LEU A 73 1.53 0.93 -0.43
CA LEU A 73 1.37 2.37 -0.49
C LEU A 73 2.70 3.05 -0.17
N ASN A 74 3.11 3.97 -1.04
CA ASN A 74 4.37 4.72 -0.95
C ASN A 74 4.12 6.22 -1.16
N GLY A 75 5.20 6.99 -1.12
CA GLY A 75 5.17 8.44 -1.33
C GLY A 75 4.72 9.21 -0.08
N SER A 76 4.40 10.49 -0.26
CA SER A 76 4.01 11.37 0.86
C SER A 76 2.74 10.89 1.57
N THR A 77 1.88 10.15 0.88
CA THR A 77 0.69 9.55 1.51
C THR A 77 1.05 8.51 2.56
N ALA A 78 2.09 7.71 2.37
CA ALA A 78 2.54 6.75 3.38
C ALA A 78 3.06 7.48 4.64
N SER A 79 3.83 8.56 4.45
CA SER A 79 4.30 9.40 5.56
C SER A 79 3.15 10.04 6.35
N HIS A 80 2.09 10.49 5.67
CA HIS A 80 0.90 11.05 6.30
C HIS A 80 0.10 10.02 7.12
N VAL A 81 0.05 8.77 6.65
CA VAL A 81 -0.53 7.67 7.43
C VAL A 81 0.25 7.50 8.74
N LEU A 82 1.58 7.51 8.67
CA LEU A 82 2.44 7.36 9.85
C LEU A 82 2.33 8.56 10.81
N TYR A 83 2.36 9.78 10.29
CA TYR A 83 2.34 11.02 11.05
C TYR A 83 1.26 11.96 10.52
N LYS A 84 0.32 12.39 11.38
CA LYS A 84 -0.69 13.38 11.02
C LYS A 84 -0.02 14.72 10.69
N GLN A 85 0.18 15.00 9.41
CA GLN A 85 0.85 16.21 8.96
C GLN A 85 -0.12 17.40 9.05
N MET A 86 0.29 18.47 9.72
CA MET A 86 -0.54 19.67 9.96
C MET A 86 -0.63 20.62 8.74
N HIS A 87 0.17 20.40 7.70
CA HIS A 87 0.22 21.22 6.50
C HIS A 87 -0.12 20.39 5.25
N GLN A 88 -1.04 20.92 4.44
CA GLN A 88 -1.48 20.38 3.15
C GLN A 88 -0.38 20.51 2.09
N ILE A 89 0.70 19.75 2.21
CA ILE A 89 1.61 19.51 1.09
C ILE A 89 0.89 18.55 0.14
N THR A 90 1.02 18.75 -1.19
CA THR A 90 0.46 17.84 -2.19
C THR A 90 0.74 16.38 -1.84
N MET A 91 -0.32 15.64 -1.57
CA MET A 91 -0.27 14.23 -1.22
C MET A 91 -0.21 13.39 -2.50
N ARG A 92 0.83 12.57 -2.64
CA ARG A 92 1.01 11.66 -3.77
C ARG A 92 0.84 10.22 -3.28
N ALA A 93 -0.30 9.62 -3.62
CA ALA A 93 -0.54 8.20 -3.41
C ALA A 93 0.12 7.42 -4.55
N THR A 94 1.12 6.60 -4.21
CA THR A 94 1.79 5.71 -5.17
C THR A 94 1.61 4.27 -4.72
N PHE A 95 0.98 3.44 -5.55
CA PHE A 95 0.81 2.00 -5.28
C PHE A 95 1.83 1.20 -6.09
N LEU A 96 2.62 0.37 -5.41
CA LEU A 96 3.53 -0.59 -6.02
C LEU A 96 2.87 -1.97 -6.03
N PHE A 97 2.63 -2.51 -7.22
CA PHE A 97 2.18 -3.89 -7.42
C PHE A 97 3.42 -4.76 -7.62
N LEU A 98 3.81 -5.48 -6.57
CA LEU A 98 4.96 -6.37 -6.63
C LEU A 98 4.49 -7.72 -7.15
N SER A 99 4.89 -8.08 -8.37
CA SER A 99 4.66 -9.41 -8.90
C SER A 99 5.66 -10.40 -8.33
N ALA A 100 5.25 -11.64 -8.11
CA ALA A 100 6.22 -12.72 -8.04
C ALA A 100 6.87 -12.83 -9.42
N LEU A 101 8.21 -12.83 -9.49
CA LEU A 101 8.88 -13.36 -10.68
C LEU A 101 8.42 -14.80 -10.77
N THR A 102 7.53 -15.08 -11.72
CA THR A 102 7.26 -16.45 -12.12
C THR A 102 8.44 -16.81 -13.00
N ASP A 103 9.18 -17.84 -12.61
CA ASP A 103 10.21 -18.42 -13.45
C ASP A 103 9.55 -18.79 -14.79
N PHE A 104 9.99 -18.15 -15.88
CA PHE A 104 9.66 -18.55 -17.24
C PHE A 104 10.54 -19.72 -17.67
#